data_AF-A0A161MIP0-F1
#
_entry.id   AF-A0A161MIP0-F1
#
_cell.length_a   1.000
_cell.length_b   1.000
_cell.length_c   1.000
_cell.angle_alpha   90.00
_cell.angle_beta   90.00
_cell.angle_gamma   90.00
#
_symmetry.space_group_name_H-M   'P 1'
#
loop_
_entity.id
_entity.type
_entity.pdbx_description
1 polymer ?
#
loop_
_entity_poly.entity_id
_entity_poly.type
_entity_poly.pdbx_seq_one_letter_code
_entity_poly.pdbx_strand_id
1 'polypeptide(L)'
;FCVKSYKKNKMPILNLTTKEEFELMIKNQPLCLVHFYADWVDQCVHMDKILGQKWTNLKEYKLVRFIRIPAEDVPEISLRYKINAVPTFILLSKGEVLDRVEGANPSSLISALKTQVNGLNIKVGTRVIKPPVEPPPLEERLKKLINSAPVMLFMKGDAAHPRCGFSTQMVQLLNSNFVTYKTFDILSDNEVREGLKKFSNWPTYPQLYINGELIGGVDIVKELIACEELKKKLPRYALPTRQ
;
A
#
# COMPACT_ATOMS: atom_id res chain seq x y z
N PHE A 1 -2.85 -20.35 32.19
CA PHE A 1 -3.15 -20.33 30.74
C PHE A 1 -3.38 -18.90 30.28
N CYS A 2 -2.71 -18.56 29.17
CA CYS A 2 -2.69 -17.28 28.44
C CYS A 2 -4.12 -16.82 28.05
N VAL A 3 -4.46 -15.55 27.78
CA VAL A 3 -3.74 -14.42 27.20
C VAL A 3 -4.36 -13.11 27.72
N LYS A 4 -3.56 -12.11 28.10
CA LYS A 4 -4.02 -10.72 28.30
C LYS A 4 -3.38 -9.78 27.28
N SER A 5 -4.25 -8.90 26.77
CA SER A 5 -3.99 -7.48 26.46
C SER A 5 -3.56 -7.10 25.04
N TYR A 6 -4.54 -6.55 24.32
CA TYR A 6 -4.38 -5.45 23.36
C TYR A 6 -3.47 -4.33 23.92
N LYS A 7 -2.41 -3.90 23.20
CA LYS A 7 -1.75 -2.58 23.40
C LYS A 7 -1.05 -2.02 22.13
N LYS A 8 -1.56 -0.85 21.70
CA LYS A 8 -0.91 0.36 21.13
C LYS A 8 -0.11 0.26 19.82
N ASN A 9 -0.68 0.87 18.77
CA ASN A 9 -0.03 1.35 17.55
C ASN A 9 1.31 2.07 17.84
N LYS A 10 2.42 1.41 17.54
CA LYS A 10 3.72 2.05 17.26
C LYS A 10 3.67 2.49 15.80
N MET A 11 3.86 3.78 15.49
CA MET A 11 4.17 4.18 14.11
C MET A 11 5.58 3.66 13.80
N PRO A 12 5.76 2.69 12.87
CA PRO A 12 7.06 2.12 12.62
C PRO A 12 7.92 3.12 11.84
N ILE A 13 9.19 3.22 12.20
CA ILE A 13 10.22 3.79 11.32
C ILE A 13 10.18 2.96 10.03
N LEU A 14 10.00 3.60 8.87
CA LEU A 14 9.93 2.89 7.59
C LEU A 14 11.33 2.48 7.15
N ASN A 15 11.55 1.19 6.98
CA ASN A 15 12.79 0.67 6.42
C ASN A 15 12.64 0.55 4.90
N LEU A 16 13.39 1.34 4.15
CA LEU A 16 13.42 1.27 2.69
C LEU A 16 14.75 0.67 2.25
N THR A 17 14.73 -0.11 1.16
CA THR A 17 15.94 -0.75 0.63
C THR A 17 16.11 -0.50 -0.88
N THR A 18 15.18 0.21 -1.52
CA THR A 18 15.21 0.47 -2.96
C THR A 18 15.10 1.96 -3.27
N LYS A 19 15.56 2.33 -4.47
CA LYS A 19 15.51 3.70 -4.97
C LYS A 19 14.09 4.16 -5.27
N GLU A 20 13.30 3.29 -5.88
CA GLU A 20 11.94 3.59 -6.31
C GLU A 20 11.05 3.92 -5.11
N GLU A 21 11.14 3.11 -4.04
CA GLU A 21 10.43 3.35 -2.79
C GLU A 21 10.85 4.68 -2.15
N PHE A 22 12.17 4.94 -2.10
CA PHE A 22 12.70 6.19 -1.56
C PHE A 22 12.18 7.42 -2.30
N GLU A 23 12.25 7.42 -3.64
CA GLU A 23 11.80 8.54 -4.47
C GLU A 23 10.29 8.78 -4.38
N LEU A 24 9.50 7.70 -4.32
CA LEU A 24 8.05 7.78 -4.14
C LEU A 24 7.71 8.42 -2.78
N MET A 25 8.41 8.01 -1.72
CA MET A 25 8.15 8.49 -0.36
C MET A 25 8.49 9.97 -0.18
N ILE A 26 9.63 10.44 -0.69
CA ILE A 26 10.05 11.85 -0.55
C ILE A 26 9.21 12.82 -1.38
N LYS A 27 8.57 12.36 -2.48
CA LYS A 27 7.68 13.17 -3.31
C LYS A 27 6.29 13.33 -2.69
N ASN A 28 5.80 12.27 -2.05
CA ASN A 28 4.42 12.21 -1.56
C ASN A 28 4.26 12.74 -0.12
N GLN A 29 5.33 12.82 0.66
CA GLN A 29 5.26 13.27 2.05
C GLN A 29 5.67 14.74 2.20
N PRO A 30 5.00 15.51 3.09
CA PRO A 30 5.30 16.92 3.30
C PRO A 30 6.66 17.14 3.96
N LEU A 31 7.08 16.25 4.87
CA LEU A 31 8.39 16.26 5.51
C LEU A 31 8.84 14.83 5.78
N CYS A 32 10.02 14.46 5.31
CA CYS A 32 10.69 13.20 5.60
C CYS A 32 11.95 13.45 6.42
N LEU A 33 12.18 12.65 7.45
CA LEU A 33 13.47 12.50 8.09
C LEU A 33 14.06 11.16 7.65
N VAL A 34 15.15 11.20 6.88
CA VAL A 34 15.82 10.02 6.34
C VAL A 34 17.09 9.76 7.14
N HIS A 35 17.21 8.56 7.71
CA HIS A 35 18.40 8.05 8.39
C HIS A 35 19.15 7.10 7.45
N PHE A 36 20.29 7.54 6.92
CA PHE A 36 21.26 6.70 6.22
C PHE A 36 22.11 5.97 7.25
N TYR A 37 22.03 4.65 7.28
CA TYR A 37 22.63 3.82 8.33
C TYR A 37 23.47 2.67 7.77
N ALA A 38 24.19 2.02 8.69
CA ALA A 38 24.87 0.74 8.50
C ALA A 38 24.67 -0.13 9.74
N ASP A 39 24.32 -1.40 9.56
CA ASP A 39 23.99 -2.30 10.69
C ASP A 39 25.20 -2.61 11.59
N TRP A 40 26.43 -2.51 11.07
CA TRP A 40 27.67 -2.73 11.84
C TRP A 40 28.14 -1.49 12.61
N VAL A 41 27.42 -0.37 12.56
CA VAL A 41 27.80 0.88 13.24
C VAL A 41 26.93 1.06 14.48
N ASP A 42 27.50 0.86 15.67
CA ASP A 42 26.80 0.97 16.96
C ASP A 42 26.09 2.30 17.18
N GLN A 43 26.64 3.38 16.62
CA GLN A 43 26.05 4.70 16.67
C GLN A 43 24.70 4.76 15.93
N CYS A 44 24.51 3.99 14.85
CA CYS A 44 23.23 3.88 14.14
C CYS A 44 22.18 3.21 15.02
N VAL A 45 22.55 2.13 15.73
CA VAL A 45 21.67 1.41 16.66
C VAL A 45 21.23 2.30 17.81
N HIS A 46 22.14 3.16 18.31
CA HIS A 46 21.81 4.15 19.34
C HIS A 46 20.80 5.19 18.84
N MET A 47 21.02 5.72 17.63
CA MET A 47 20.12 6.71 17.04
C MET A 47 18.73 6.13 16.73
N ASP A 48 18.65 4.90 16.23
CA ASP A 48 17.37 4.21 15.97
C ASP A 48 16.51 4.06 17.24
N LYS A 49 17.15 3.78 18.38
CA LYS A 49 16.45 3.73 19.68
C LYS A 49 15.91 5.10 20.08
N ILE A 50 16.67 6.18 19.86
CA ILE A 50 16.22 7.56 20.14
C ILE A 50 15.04 7.95 19.25
N LEU A 51 15.15 7.69 17.94
CA LEU A 51 14.08 7.93 16.97
C LEU A 51 12.79 7.20 17.37
N GLY A 52 12.90 5.90 17.67
CA GLY A 52 11.78 5.02 17.97
C GLY A 52 11.12 5.25 19.33
N GLN A 53 11.87 5.72 20.34
CA GLN A 53 11.32 5.99 21.67
C GLN A 53 10.74 7.38 21.81
N LYS A 54 11.43 8.41 21.30
CA LYS A 54 11.08 9.81 21.59
C LYS A 54 10.16 10.46 20.56
N TRP A 55 10.27 10.16 19.27
CA TRP A 55 9.69 11.03 18.23
C TRP A 55 8.49 10.46 17.50
N THR A 56 8.41 9.13 17.35
CA THR A 56 7.25 8.45 16.73
C THR A 56 5.94 8.59 17.50
N ASN A 57 6.00 8.98 18.78
CA ASN A 57 4.84 9.06 19.68
C ASN A 57 4.33 10.49 19.96
N LEU A 58 5.00 11.53 19.46
CA LEU A 58 4.62 12.91 19.75
C LEU A 58 3.67 13.46 18.68
N LYS A 59 2.58 14.10 19.12
CA LYS A 59 1.56 14.68 18.24
C LYS A 59 2.12 15.72 17.27
N GLU A 60 3.17 16.41 17.68
CA GLU A 60 3.89 17.45 16.93
C GLU A 60 4.59 16.90 15.68
N TYR A 61 5.02 15.63 15.70
CA TYR A 61 5.74 15.00 14.58
C TYR A 61 4.85 14.12 13.69
N LYS A 62 3.52 14.23 13.80
CA LYS A 62 2.57 13.46 12.96
C LYS A 62 2.72 13.70 11.46
N LEU A 63 3.21 14.88 11.08
CA LEU A 63 3.45 15.26 9.69
C LEU A 63 4.84 14.84 9.19
N VAL A 64 5.69 14.32 10.08
CA VAL A 64 7.04 13.87 9.76
C VAL A 64 7.00 12.38 9.47
N ARG A 65 7.52 11.98 8.31
CA ARG A 65 7.76 10.58 7.99
C ARG A 65 9.20 10.19 8.36
N PHE A 66 9.35 9.25 9.28
CA PHE A 66 10.65 8.70 9.65
C PHE A 66 11.00 7.53 8.73
N ILE A 67 12.10 7.65 8.02
CA ILE A 67 12.61 6.69 7.05
C ILE A 67 14.03 6.31 7.49
N ARG A 68 14.37 5.02 7.41
CA ARG A 68 15.74 4.53 7.51
C ARG A 68 16.08 3.77 6.23
N ILE A 69 17.31 3.93 5.77
CA ILE A 69 17.79 3.33 4.53
C ILE A 69 19.27 2.95 4.68
N PRO A 70 19.65 1.70 4.36
CA PRO A 70 21.04 1.26 4.43
C PRO A 70 21.84 1.96 3.33
N ALA A 71 22.88 2.71 3.71
CA ALA A 71 23.62 3.55 2.76
C ALA A 71 24.35 2.74 1.68
N GLU A 72 24.70 1.49 1.98
CA GLU A 72 25.41 0.60 1.06
C GLU A 72 24.50 -0.07 0.03
N ASP A 73 23.23 -0.34 0.37
CA ASP A 73 22.31 -1.03 -0.55
C ASP A 73 21.73 -0.06 -1.61
N VAL A 74 21.86 1.26 -1.40
CA VAL A 74 21.37 2.30 -2.32
C VAL A 74 22.46 3.29 -2.74
N PRO A 75 23.52 2.82 -3.43
CA PRO A 75 24.68 3.65 -3.77
C PRO A 75 24.33 4.88 -4.61
N GLU A 76 23.33 4.78 -5.48
CA GLU A 76 22.85 5.91 -6.29
C GLU A 76 22.28 7.05 -5.45
N ILE A 77 21.52 6.71 -4.41
CA ILE A 77 20.91 7.68 -3.49
C ILE A 77 22.00 8.26 -2.59
N SER A 78 22.86 7.40 -2.05
CA SER A 78 24.01 7.81 -1.23
C SER A 78 24.91 8.79 -1.99
N LEU A 79 25.18 8.54 -3.27
CA LEU A 79 25.94 9.46 -4.11
C LEU A 79 25.19 10.78 -4.38
N ARG A 80 23.91 10.70 -4.77
CA ARG A 80 23.08 11.88 -5.05
C ARG A 80 23.00 12.84 -3.87
N TYR A 81 22.85 12.27 -2.66
CA TYR A 81 22.81 13.02 -1.42
C TYR A 81 24.18 13.13 -0.74
N LYS A 82 25.29 12.79 -1.41
CA LYS A 82 26.66 12.94 -0.89
C LYS A 82 26.81 12.42 0.55
N ILE A 83 26.37 11.17 0.77
CA ILE A 83 26.49 10.47 2.05
C ILE A 83 27.92 9.94 2.16
N ASN A 84 28.74 10.61 2.97
CA ASN A 84 30.16 10.25 3.15
C ASN A 84 30.43 9.51 4.46
N ALA A 85 29.47 9.52 5.38
CA ALA A 85 29.56 8.86 6.68
C ALA A 85 28.17 8.43 7.13
N VAL A 86 28.12 7.41 7.98
CA VAL A 86 26.91 6.94 8.65
C VAL A 86 27.14 6.98 10.18
N PRO A 87 26.13 7.33 10.99
CA PRO A 87 24.78 7.71 10.60
C PRO A 87 24.73 9.13 9.99
N THR A 88 23.95 9.31 8.92
CA THR A 88 23.64 10.65 8.39
C THR A 88 22.13 10.82 8.29
N PHE A 89 21.65 11.98 8.73
CA PHE A 89 20.24 12.34 8.73
C PHE A 89 19.99 13.46 7.74
N ILE A 90 18.98 13.30 6.89
CA ILE A 90 18.57 14.34 5.93
C ILE A 90 17.09 14.64 6.13
N LEU A 91 16.77 15.92 6.28
CA LEU A 91 15.40 16.42 6.25
C LEU A 91 15.05 16.82 4.82
N LEU A 92 14.00 16.20 4.30
CA LEU A 92 13.52 16.40 2.93
C LEU A 92 12.08 16.91 2.92
N SER A 93 11.76 17.86 2.06
CA SER A 93 10.38 18.23 1.74
C SER A 93 10.17 18.21 0.23
N LYS A 94 9.22 17.38 -0.23
CA LYS A 94 8.92 17.22 -1.67
C LYS A 94 10.16 16.93 -2.54
N GLY A 95 11.14 16.23 -1.99
CA GLY A 95 12.41 15.90 -2.66
C GLY A 95 13.54 16.92 -2.52
N GLU A 96 13.28 18.11 -1.95
CA GLU A 96 14.31 19.11 -1.67
C GLU A 96 14.94 18.89 -0.29
N VAL A 97 16.26 19.09 -0.20
CA VAL A 97 17.01 19.03 1.06
C VAL A 97 16.80 20.32 1.84
N LEU A 98 16.17 20.21 3.00
CA LEU A 98 15.98 21.32 3.93
C LEU A 98 17.14 21.44 4.91
N ASP A 99 17.60 20.30 5.43
CA ASP A 99 18.65 20.28 6.44
C ASP A 99 19.37 18.92 6.46
N ARG A 100 20.58 18.91 7.02
CA ARG A 100 21.42 17.72 7.17
C ARG A 100 22.07 17.70 8.54
N VAL A 101 22.07 16.53 9.18
CA VAL A 101 22.85 16.25 10.38
C VAL A 101 23.72 15.03 10.15
N GLU A 102 25.03 15.21 10.17
CA GLU A 102 25.99 14.13 10.04
C GLU A 102 26.43 13.64 11.42
N GLY A 103 26.57 12.32 11.57
CA GLY A 103 26.97 11.67 12.81
C GLY A 103 25.85 11.52 13.85
N ALA A 104 26.17 10.84 14.95
CA ALA A 104 25.24 10.62 16.05
C ALA A 104 25.11 11.87 16.95
N ASN A 105 24.44 12.90 16.43
CA ASN A 105 24.15 14.12 17.16
C ASN A 105 22.63 14.31 17.36
N PRO A 106 22.05 13.79 18.46
CA PRO A 106 20.62 13.93 18.75
C PRO A 106 20.17 15.38 18.93
N SER A 107 21.01 16.24 19.51
CA SER A 107 20.66 17.63 19.83
C SER A 107 20.46 18.48 18.58
N SER A 108 21.42 18.40 17.64
CA SER A 108 21.32 19.07 16.35
C SER A 108 20.13 18.54 15.55
N LEU A 109 19.89 17.23 15.58
CA LEU A 109 18.77 16.60 14.90
C LEU A 109 17.40 17.06 15.42
N ILE A 110 17.24 17.17 16.74
CA ILE A 110 16.02 17.70 17.37
C ILE A 110 15.81 19.16 16.97
N SER A 111 16.88 19.97 16.99
CA SER A 111 16.82 21.39 16.65
C SER A 111 16.39 21.61 15.20
N ALA A 112 17.03 20.88 14.27
CA ALA A 112 16.68 20.88 12.86
C ALA A 112 15.22 20.49 12.65
N LEU A 113 14.78 19.39 13.26
CA LEU A 113 13.41 18.90 13.11
C LEU A 113 12.37 19.88 13.64
N LYS A 114 12.56 20.44 14.84
CA LYS A 114 11.66 21.44 15.42
C LYS A 114 11.55 22.69 14.56
N THR A 115 12.68 23.16 14.03
CA THR A 115 12.72 24.35 13.16
C THR A 115 11.87 24.12 11.92
N GLN A 116 12.02 22.96 11.27
CA GLN A 116 11.25 22.64 10.06
C GLN A 116 9.76 22.38 10.34
N VAL A 117 9.44 21.69 11.44
CA VAL A 117 8.04 21.43 11.84
C VAL A 117 7.30 22.72 12.17
N ASN A 118 7.92 23.64 12.91
CA ASN A 118 7.33 24.95 13.21
C ASN A 118 7.15 25.80 11.95
N GLY A 119 8.13 25.80 11.03
CA GLY A 119 8.03 26.48 9.74
C GLY A 119 6.92 25.94 8.84
N LEU A 120 6.66 24.63 8.89
CA LEU A 120 5.54 24.00 8.18
C LEU A 120 4.19 24.28 8.84
N ASN A 121 4.10 24.28 10.17
CA ASN A 121 2.84 24.51 10.89
C ASN A 121 2.30 25.94 10.65
N ILE A 122 3.19 26.93 10.43
CA ILE A 122 2.80 28.31 10.07
C ILE A 122 2.28 28.40 8.62
N LYS A 123 2.73 27.52 7.70
CA LYS A 123 2.24 27.46 6.31
C LYS A 123 1.02 26.54 6.10
N VAL A 124 0.73 25.65 7.04
CA VAL A 124 -0.33 24.62 6.96
C VAL A 124 -1.66 25.08 7.59
N GLY A 125 -1.74 26.31 8.11
CA GLY A 125 -2.94 26.90 8.73
C GLY A 125 -4.19 27.07 7.85
N THR A 126 -4.24 26.55 6.62
CA THR A 126 -5.44 26.66 5.74
C THR A 126 -5.77 25.41 4.92
N ARG A 127 -5.13 24.26 5.15
CA ARG A 127 -5.54 23.00 4.50
C ARG A 127 -5.56 21.85 5.48
N VAL A 128 -6.73 21.23 5.63
CA VAL A 128 -6.90 19.91 6.26
C VAL A 128 -6.19 18.89 5.36
N ILE A 129 -4.92 18.63 5.64
CA ILE A 129 -4.14 17.61 4.94
C ILE A 129 -4.43 16.26 5.64
N LYS A 130 -5.23 15.42 4.99
CA LYS A 130 -5.24 13.97 5.29
C LYS A 130 -3.82 13.43 5.02
N PRO A 131 -3.28 12.56 5.90
CA PRO A 131 -1.91 12.09 5.80
C PRO A 131 -1.65 11.38 4.45
N PRO A 132 -0.43 11.48 3.89
CA PRO A 132 -0.12 10.90 2.59
C PRO A 132 0.02 9.40 2.70
N VAL A 133 -0.77 8.71 1.87
CA VAL A 133 -0.99 7.27 1.82
C VAL A 133 0.26 6.63 1.22
N GLU A 134 0.89 5.71 1.97
CA GLU A 134 1.82 4.71 1.41
C GLU A 134 1.19 4.10 0.14
N PRO A 135 1.93 3.71 -0.91
CA PRO A 135 1.32 2.94 -1.99
C PRO A 135 0.56 1.79 -1.31
N PRO A 136 -0.75 1.63 -1.57
CA PRO A 136 -1.58 0.71 -0.82
C PRO A 136 -0.85 -0.65 -0.82
N PRO A 137 -0.68 -1.32 0.34
CA PRO A 137 -0.19 -2.69 0.37
C PRO A 137 -0.91 -3.44 -0.76
N LEU A 138 -0.23 -4.33 -1.50
CA LEU A 138 -0.84 -5.02 -2.64
C LEU A 138 -2.27 -5.49 -2.31
N GLU A 139 -2.49 -5.98 -1.09
CA GLU A 139 -3.81 -6.30 -0.53
C GLU A 139 -4.86 -5.18 -0.56
N GLU A 140 -4.54 -3.93 -0.24
CA GLU A 140 -5.46 -2.80 -0.32
C GLU A 140 -5.77 -2.44 -1.78
N ARG A 141 -4.78 -2.53 -2.69
CA ARG A 141 -5.02 -2.38 -4.13
C ARG A 141 -5.95 -3.49 -4.65
N LEU A 142 -5.72 -4.73 -4.24
CA LEU A 142 -6.57 -5.88 -4.55
C LEU A 142 -7.99 -5.69 -3.99
N LYS A 143 -8.12 -5.28 -2.72
CA LYS A 143 -9.43 -4.97 -2.11
C LYS A 143 -10.17 -3.89 -2.88
N LYS A 144 -9.49 -2.81 -3.29
CA LYS A 144 -10.10 -1.76 -4.12
C LYS A 144 -10.56 -2.29 -5.47
N LEU A 145 -9.78 -3.14 -6.13
CA LEU A 145 -10.15 -3.75 -7.40
C LEU A 145 -11.35 -4.69 -7.26
N ILE A 146 -11.34 -5.59 -6.25
CA ILE A 146 -12.43 -6.52 -5.99
C ILE A 146 -13.73 -5.76 -5.67
N ASN A 147 -13.64 -4.66 -4.92
CA ASN A 147 -14.79 -3.84 -4.55
C ASN A 147 -15.11 -2.72 -5.57
N SER A 148 -14.43 -2.68 -6.71
CA SER A 148 -14.65 -1.64 -7.73
C SER A 148 -16.00 -1.78 -8.44
N ALA A 149 -16.59 -2.97 -8.41
CA ALA A 149 -17.97 -3.21 -8.74
C ALA A 149 -18.59 -4.25 -7.79
N PRO A 150 -19.91 -4.24 -7.64
CA PRO A 150 -20.61 -5.21 -6.81
C PRO A 150 -20.51 -6.65 -7.32
N VAL A 151 -20.32 -6.82 -8.63
CA VAL A 151 -19.99 -8.10 -9.26
C VAL A 151 -18.75 -7.89 -10.11
N MET A 152 -17.63 -8.46 -9.67
CA MET A 152 -16.32 -8.34 -10.33
C MET A 152 -15.85 -9.71 -10.81
N LEU A 153 -15.52 -9.80 -12.10
CA LEU A 153 -15.00 -10.99 -12.73
C LEU A 153 -13.53 -10.78 -13.14
N PHE A 154 -12.63 -11.53 -12.52
CA PHE A 154 -11.22 -11.57 -12.90
C PHE A 154 -11.01 -12.72 -13.89
N MET A 155 -10.60 -12.41 -15.11
CA MET A 155 -10.52 -13.37 -16.20
C MET A 155 -9.34 -13.09 -17.13
N LYS A 156 -9.05 -14.02 -18.04
CA LYS A 156 -8.05 -13.84 -19.09
C LYS A 156 -8.71 -13.14 -20.29
N GLY A 157 -8.32 -11.91 -20.59
CA GLY A 157 -9.02 -11.03 -21.52
C GLY A 157 -10.17 -10.27 -20.83
N ASP A 158 -11.14 -9.83 -21.63
CA ASP A 158 -12.30 -9.06 -21.17
C ASP A 158 -13.62 -9.67 -21.66
N ALA A 159 -14.76 -9.11 -21.23
CA ALA A 159 -16.08 -9.62 -21.60
C ALA A 159 -16.35 -9.62 -23.12
N ALA A 160 -15.78 -8.68 -23.88
CA ALA A 160 -15.90 -8.61 -25.34
C ALA A 160 -14.89 -9.53 -26.04
N HIS A 161 -13.69 -9.68 -25.47
CA HIS A 161 -12.60 -10.47 -26.05
C HIS A 161 -12.01 -11.47 -25.02
N PRO A 162 -12.74 -12.55 -24.67
CA PRO A 162 -12.21 -13.58 -23.77
C PRO A 162 -11.06 -14.35 -24.44
N ARG A 163 -9.95 -14.54 -23.72
CA ARG A 163 -8.72 -15.19 -24.24
C ARG A 163 -8.53 -16.63 -23.76
N CYS A 164 -9.57 -17.24 -23.18
CA CYS A 164 -9.53 -18.59 -22.65
C CYS A 164 -10.93 -19.24 -22.67
N GLY A 165 -11.02 -20.54 -22.90
CA GLY A 165 -12.30 -21.27 -22.94
C GLY A 165 -13.11 -21.15 -21.64
N PHE A 166 -12.46 -21.24 -20.48
CA PHE A 166 -13.12 -21.04 -19.19
C PHE A 166 -13.62 -19.61 -19.00
N SER A 167 -12.86 -18.61 -19.47
CA SER A 167 -13.27 -17.21 -19.44
C SER A 167 -14.48 -16.96 -20.34
N THR A 168 -14.51 -17.59 -21.52
CA THR A 168 -15.66 -17.55 -22.45
C THR A 168 -16.92 -18.16 -21.82
N GLN A 169 -16.80 -19.33 -21.19
CA GLN A 169 -17.91 -19.98 -20.52
C GLN A 169 -18.47 -19.13 -19.37
N MET A 170 -17.61 -18.50 -18.56
CA MET A 170 -18.06 -17.62 -17.47
C MET A 170 -18.88 -16.43 -17.97
N VAL A 171 -18.38 -15.75 -19.02
CA VAL A 171 -19.07 -14.61 -19.64
C VAL A 171 -20.45 -15.05 -20.17
N GLN A 172 -20.52 -16.18 -20.87
CA GLN A 172 -21.78 -16.74 -21.38
C GLN A 172 -22.77 -17.05 -20.26
N LEU A 173 -22.33 -17.65 -19.15
CA LEU A 173 -23.18 -17.95 -18.00
C LEU A 173 -23.75 -16.68 -17.36
N LEU A 174 -22.92 -15.67 -17.12
CA LEU A 174 -23.37 -14.42 -16.50
C LEU A 174 -24.33 -13.64 -17.41
N ASN A 175 -24.02 -13.55 -18.70
CA ASN A 175 -24.86 -12.88 -19.69
C ASN A 175 -26.22 -13.58 -19.84
N SER A 176 -26.24 -14.91 -19.90
CA SER A 176 -27.49 -15.69 -20.04
C SER A 176 -28.40 -15.58 -18.81
N ASN A 177 -27.82 -15.24 -17.66
CA ASN A 177 -28.55 -15.00 -16.40
C ASN A 177 -28.84 -13.50 -16.16
N PHE A 178 -28.61 -12.64 -17.16
CA PHE A 178 -28.83 -11.19 -17.09
C PHE A 178 -28.11 -10.52 -15.91
N VAL A 179 -26.94 -11.03 -15.53
CA VAL A 179 -26.15 -10.47 -14.43
C VAL A 179 -25.36 -9.28 -14.95
N THR A 180 -25.44 -8.15 -14.24
CA THR A 180 -24.57 -6.99 -14.52
C THR A 180 -23.26 -7.15 -13.75
N TYR A 181 -22.13 -7.16 -14.46
CA TYR A 181 -20.79 -7.33 -13.88
C TYR A 181 -19.75 -6.46 -14.60
N LYS A 182 -18.60 -6.25 -13.94
CA LYS A 182 -17.39 -5.73 -14.59
C LYS A 182 -16.34 -6.82 -14.70
N THR A 183 -15.46 -6.68 -15.69
CA THR A 183 -14.32 -7.58 -15.89
C THR A 183 -13.00 -6.87 -15.63
N PHE A 184 -12.00 -7.64 -15.22
CA PHE A 184 -10.61 -7.20 -15.13
C PHE A 184 -9.72 -8.24 -15.79
N ASP A 185 -8.91 -7.79 -16.76
CA ASP A 185 -7.97 -8.67 -17.46
C ASP A 185 -6.70 -8.89 -16.62
N ILE A 186 -6.59 -10.09 -16.04
CA ILE A 186 -5.43 -10.50 -15.24
C ILE A 186 -4.16 -10.69 -16.06
N LEU A 187 -4.23 -10.69 -17.39
CA LEU A 187 -3.04 -10.73 -18.25
C LEU A 187 -2.36 -9.36 -18.37
N SER A 188 -3.08 -8.28 -18.06
CA SER A 188 -2.55 -6.91 -18.10
C SER A 188 -1.68 -6.56 -16.89
N ASP A 189 -1.81 -7.29 -15.78
CA ASP A 189 -1.14 -7.01 -14.52
C ASP A 189 -0.74 -8.30 -13.77
N ASN A 190 0.55 -8.62 -13.80
CA ASN A 190 1.10 -9.81 -13.15
C ASN A 190 1.06 -9.74 -11.61
N GLU A 191 1.15 -8.54 -11.01
CA GLU A 191 1.08 -8.39 -9.56
C GLU A 191 -0.33 -8.68 -9.05
N VAL A 192 -1.35 -8.17 -9.75
CA VAL A 192 -2.76 -8.46 -9.43
C VAL A 192 -3.06 -9.95 -9.63
N ARG A 193 -2.51 -10.55 -10.69
CA ARG A 193 -2.68 -11.99 -10.98
C ARG A 193 -2.11 -12.89 -9.89
N GLU A 194 -0.86 -12.68 -9.47
CA GLU A 194 -0.26 -13.51 -8.42
C GLU A 194 -0.78 -13.14 -7.03
N GLY A 195 -1.10 -11.86 -6.83
CA GLY A 195 -1.69 -11.34 -5.59
C GLY A 195 -3.09 -11.91 -5.31
N LEU A 196 -3.99 -11.93 -6.29
CA LEU A 196 -5.36 -12.45 -6.12
C LEU A 196 -5.37 -13.94 -5.76
N LYS A 197 -4.54 -14.78 -6.39
CA LYS A 197 -4.44 -16.20 -6.05
C LYS A 197 -4.13 -16.42 -4.57
N LYS A 198 -3.18 -15.65 -4.04
CA LYS A 198 -2.78 -15.69 -2.62
C LYS A 198 -3.87 -15.10 -1.72
N PHE A 199 -4.43 -13.96 -2.11
CA PHE A 199 -5.45 -13.25 -1.34
C PHE A 199 -6.72 -14.08 -1.15
N SER A 200 -7.15 -14.77 -2.20
CA SER A 200 -8.39 -15.53 -2.22
C SER A 200 -8.20 -17.03 -1.95
N ASN A 201 -6.95 -17.45 -1.75
CA ASN A 201 -6.55 -18.85 -1.66
C ASN A 201 -7.13 -19.72 -2.79
N TRP A 202 -7.13 -19.19 -4.03
CA TRP A 202 -7.76 -19.84 -5.19
C TRP A 202 -6.77 -19.99 -6.36
N PRO A 203 -6.53 -21.20 -6.86
CA PRO A 203 -5.40 -21.47 -7.76
C PRO A 203 -5.63 -21.04 -9.22
N THR A 204 -6.89 -20.90 -9.66
CA THR A 204 -7.24 -20.81 -11.09
C THR A 204 -8.06 -19.56 -11.45
N TYR A 205 -8.16 -19.28 -12.75
CA TYR A 205 -9.03 -18.24 -13.31
C TYR A 205 -9.96 -18.87 -14.35
N PRO A 206 -11.16 -18.32 -14.56
CA PRO A 206 -11.70 -17.06 -14.01
C PRO A 206 -12.13 -17.14 -12.53
N GLN A 207 -12.13 -16.00 -11.83
CA GLN A 207 -12.61 -15.86 -10.45
C GLN A 207 -13.73 -14.81 -10.38
N LEU A 208 -14.89 -15.21 -9.86
CA LEU A 208 -16.03 -14.31 -9.65
C LEU A 208 -16.09 -13.83 -8.20
N TYR A 209 -16.23 -12.53 -8.00
CA TYR A 209 -16.44 -11.88 -6.71
C TYR A 209 -17.78 -11.15 -6.69
N ILE A 210 -18.50 -11.27 -5.58
CA ILE A 210 -19.73 -10.52 -5.32
C ILE A 210 -19.58 -9.79 -3.99
N ASN A 211 -19.79 -8.48 -3.98
CA ASN A 211 -19.68 -7.61 -2.79
C ASN A 211 -18.36 -7.79 -2.00
N GLY A 212 -17.24 -8.04 -2.68
CA GLY A 212 -15.96 -8.26 -2.01
C GLY A 212 -15.64 -9.72 -1.71
N GLU A 213 -16.61 -10.63 -1.82
CA GLU A 213 -16.46 -12.05 -1.45
C GLU A 213 -16.23 -12.92 -2.69
N LEU A 214 -15.26 -13.83 -2.60
CA LEU A 214 -15.01 -14.82 -3.65
C LEU A 214 -16.18 -15.81 -3.70
N ILE A 215 -16.81 -15.93 -4.87
CA ILE A 215 -17.80 -16.96 -5.15
C ILE A 215 -17.12 -18.22 -5.67
N GLY A 216 -16.15 -18.06 -6.58
CA GLY A 216 -15.37 -19.17 -7.12
C GLY A 216 -15.14 -19.08 -8.63
N GLY A 217 -14.77 -20.23 -9.20
CA GLY A 217 -14.56 -20.41 -10.63
C GLY A 217 -15.82 -20.79 -11.41
N VAL A 218 -15.65 -21.14 -12.68
CA VAL A 218 -16.75 -21.47 -13.61
C VAL A 218 -17.66 -22.58 -13.06
N ASP A 219 -17.07 -23.63 -12.51
CA ASP A 219 -17.81 -24.82 -12.10
C ASP A 219 -18.72 -24.53 -10.89
N ILE A 220 -18.20 -23.80 -9.89
CA ILE A 220 -19.02 -23.33 -8.75
C ILE A 220 -20.14 -22.42 -9.23
N VAL A 221 -19.86 -21.50 -10.16
CA VAL A 221 -20.90 -20.59 -10.68
C VAL A 221 -21.99 -21.36 -11.42
N LYS A 222 -21.65 -22.40 -12.18
CA LYS A 222 -22.63 -23.29 -12.82
C LYS A 222 -23.52 -23.98 -11.78
N GLU A 223 -22.94 -24.53 -10.73
CA GLU A 223 -23.68 -25.17 -9.64
C GLU A 223 -24.61 -24.19 -8.92
N LEU A 224 -24.13 -22.98 -8.60
CA LEU A 224 -24.93 -21.94 -7.95
C LEU A 224 -26.10 -21.46 -8.81
N ILE A 225 -25.96 -21.48 -10.14
CA ILE A 225 -27.07 -21.20 -11.06
C ILE A 225 -28.08 -22.34 -11.04
N ALA A 226 -27.61 -23.60 -11.08
CA ALA A 226 -28.49 -24.78 -11.05
C ALA A 226 -29.32 -24.88 -9.76
N CYS A 227 -28.78 -24.44 -8.62
CA CYS A 227 -29.48 -24.38 -7.34
C CYS A 227 -30.22 -23.05 -7.07
N GLU A 228 -30.29 -22.15 -8.04
CA GLU A 228 -30.84 -20.78 -7.92
C GLU A 228 -30.25 -19.92 -6.79
N GLU A 229 -29.10 -20.32 -6.23
CA GLU A 229 -28.45 -19.61 -5.13
C GLU A 229 -27.67 -18.39 -5.58
N LEU A 230 -27.18 -18.37 -6.84
CA LEU A 230 -26.44 -17.23 -7.38
C LEU A 230 -27.29 -15.95 -7.32
N LYS A 231 -28.57 -16.03 -7.70
CA LYS A 231 -29.51 -14.90 -7.68
C LYS A 231 -29.74 -14.34 -6.29
N LYS A 232 -29.66 -15.18 -5.25
CA LYS A 232 -29.80 -14.76 -3.84
C LYS A 232 -28.57 -14.02 -3.32
N LYS A 233 -27.39 -14.35 -3.85
CA LYS A 233 -26.12 -13.68 -3.51
C LYS A 233 -25.91 -12.38 -4.27
N LEU A 234 -26.50 -12.23 -5.46
CA LEU A 234 -26.41 -11.00 -6.25
C LEU A 234 -27.10 -9.82 -5.55
N PRO A 235 -26.49 -8.62 -5.58
CA PRO A 235 -27.14 -7.43 -5.07
C PRO A 235 -28.36 -7.06 -5.94
N ARG A 236 -29.38 -6.44 -5.32
CA ARG A 236 -30.69 -6.16 -5.97
C ARG A 236 -30.61 -5.37 -7.29
N TYR A 237 -29.58 -4.55 -7.47
CA TYR A 237 -29.35 -3.74 -8.67
C TYR A 237 -28.49 -4.45 -9.74
N ALA A 238 -27.95 -5.63 -9.47
CA ALA A 238 -27.19 -6.42 -10.45
C ALA A 238 -28.10 -7.32 -11.31
N LEU A 239 -29.39 -7.37 -10.98
CA LEU A 239 -30.43 -7.95 -11.81
C LEU A 239 -31.23 -6.80 -12.45
N PRO A 240 -31.69 -6.95 -13.70
CA PRO A 240 -32.57 -5.97 -14.31
C PRO A 240 -33.80 -5.78 -13.42
N THR A 241 -34.14 -4.52 -13.15
CA THR A 241 -35.34 -4.16 -12.40
C THR A 241 -36.54 -4.74 -13.16
N ARG A 242 -37.37 -5.57 -12.50
CA ARG A 242 -38.68 -5.91 -13.06
C ARG A 242 -39.44 -4.59 -13.24
N GLN A 243 -39.61 -4.16 -14.49
CA GLN A 243 -40.73 -3.30 -14.86
C GLN A 243 -42.03 -4.09 -14.73
#